data_AF-A0A3C0GP68-F1
#
_entry.id   AF-A0A3C0GP68-F1
#
_cell.length_a   1.000
_cell.length_b   1.000
_cell.length_c   1.000
_cell.angle_alpha   90.00
_cell.angle_beta   90.00
_cell.angle_gamma   90.00
#
_symmetry.space_group_name_H-M   'P 1'
#
loop_
_entity.id
_entity.type
_entity.pdbx_description
1 polymer ?
#
loop_
_entity_poly.entity_id
_entity_poly.type
_entity_poly.pdbx_seq_one_letter_code
_entity_poly.pdbx_strand_id
1 'polypeptide(L)' 'MPASQTPPPATTPADTRLGHALKPRQLIMMGLGSAIGAGLFLGSGVGVQAAGPAVLLSYLVAGALVIIVMNALGEMAA' A
#
# COMPACT_ATOMS: atom_id res chain seq x y z
N MET A 1 -40.54 -10.46 -45.49
CA MET A 1 -39.45 -9.48 -45.32
C MET A 1 -39.11 -9.41 -43.83
N PRO A 2 -37.90 -9.85 -43.43
CA PRO A 2 -37.34 -9.63 -42.10
C PRO A 2 -36.64 -8.26 -42.06
N ALA A 3 -36.70 -7.57 -40.91
CA ALA A 3 -35.73 -6.57 -40.39
C ALA A 3 -36.39 -5.28 -39.87
N SER A 4 -36.54 -5.23 -38.55
CA SER A 4 -36.42 -4.00 -37.76
C SER A 4 -36.05 -4.36 -36.31
N GLN A 5 -34.96 -5.11 -36.14
CA GLN A 5 -34.25 -5.15 -34.86
C GLN A 5 -33.35 -3.92 -34.81
N THR A 6 -33.82 -2.85 -34.17
CA THR A 6 -32.99 -1.72 -33.78
C THR A 6 -31.94 -2.24 -32.79
N PRO A 7 -30.64 -2.13 -33.08
CA PRO A 7 -29.62 -2.50 -32.10
C PRO A 7 -29.75 -1.61 -30.86
N PRO A 8 -29.68 -2.16 -29.64
CA PRO A 8 -29.61 -1.34 -28.44
C PRO A 8 -28.37 -0.44 -28.53
N PRO A 9 -28.44 0.82 -28.05
CA PRO A 9 -27.28 1.71 -28.04
C PRO A 9 -26.16 1.03 -27.26
N ALA A 10 -25.03 0.79 -27.93
CA ALA A 10 -23.82 0.31 -27.29
C ALA A 10 -23.49 1.30 -26.17
N THR A 11 -23.55 0.84 -24.92
CA THR A 11 -22.98 1.60 -23.80
C THR A 11 -21.50 1.72 -24.06
N THR A 12 -21.07 2.87 -24.56
CA THR A 12 -19.68 3.32 -24.51
C THR A 12 -19.16 2.97 -23.12
N PRO A 13 -18.08 2.18 -22.98
CA PRO A 13 -17.44 2.02 -21.68
C PRO A 13 -17.10 3.43 -21.26
N ALA A 14 -17.80 3.94 -20.26
CA ALA A 14 -17.46 5.22 -19.66
C ALA A 14 -16.02 5.05 -19.21
N ASP A 15 -15.09 5.72 -19.90
CA ASP A 15 -13.70 5.86 -19.50
C ASP A 15 -13.75 6.25 -18.04
N THR A 16 -13.52 5.27 -17.17
CA THR A 16 -13.48 5.48 -15.73
C THR A 16 -12.15 6.15 -15.52
N ARG A 17 -12.12 7.44 -15.82
CA ARG A 17 -11.00 8.33 -15.65
C ARG A 17 -10.79 8.39 -14.15
N LEU A 18 -9.97 7.47 -13.64
CA LEU A 18 -9.62 7.33 -12.24
C LEU A 18 -9.21 8.71 -11.74
N GLY A 19 -10.13 9.36 -11.05
CA GLY A 19 -9.99 10.73 -10.62
C GLY A 19 -8.94 10.78 -9.53
N HIS A 20 -7.84 11.44 -9.83
CA HIS A 20 -6.73 11.78 -8.93
C HIS A 20 -5.71 10.66 -8.71
N ALA A 21 -4.60 10.76 -9.46
CA ALA A 21 -3.33 10.22 -9.00
C ALA A 21 -3.06 10.73 -7.58
N LEU A 22 -2.77 9.80 -6.68
CA LEU A 22 -2.48 10.12 -5.28
C LEU A 22 -1.23 10.99 -5.22
N LYS A 23 -1.35 12.15 -4.57
CA LYS A 23 -0.21 13.05 -4.41
C LYS A 23 0.86 12.35 -3.56
N PRO A 24 2.16 12.62 -3.78
CA PRO A 24 3.24 11.99 -3.02
C PRO A 24 3.02 12.06 -1.49
N ARG A 25 2.50 13.19 -0.99
CA ARG A 25 2.15 13.34 0.44
C ARG A 25 1.10 12.34 0.93
N GLN A 26 0.12 11.96 0.09
CA GLN A 26 -0.95 11.04 0.46
C GLN A 26 -0.41 9.62 0.54
N LEU A 27 0.49 9.26 -0.38
CA LEU A 27 1.20 7.98 -0.34
C LEU A 27 2.08 7.86 0.92
N ILE A 28 2.81 8.92 1.26
CA ILE A 28 3.62 8.96 2.48
C ILE A 28 2.72 8.85 3.72
N MET A 29 1.62 9.61 3.79
CA MET A 29 0.69 9.53 4.93
C MET A 29 0.05 8.14 5.07
N MET A 30 -0.28 7.49 3.94
CA MET A 30 -0.83 6.14 3.92
C MET A 30 0.19 5.12 4.43
N GLY A 31 1.45 5.20 3.97
CA GLY A 31 2.54 4.36 4.47
C GLY A 31 2.85 4.58 5.95
N LEU A 32 2.88 5.84 6.41
CA LEU A 32 3.12 6.19 7.81
C LEU A 32 2.04 5.59 8.72
N GLY A 33 0.78 5.71 8.32
CA GLY A 33 -0.36 5.15 9.06
C GLY A 33 -0.28 3.63 9.20
N SER A 34 0.04 2.91 8.12
CA SER A 34 0.23 1.46 8.16
C SER A 34 1.42 1.02 9.03
N ALA A 35 2.56 1.71 8.91
CA ALA A 35 3.75 1.40 9.70
C ALA A 35 3.54 1.65 11.20
N ILE A 36 2.84 2.72 11.57
CA ILE A 36 2.54 3.02 12.98
C ILE A 36 1.47 2.05 13.53
N GLY A 37 0.37 1.83 12.80
CA GLY A 37 -0.75 1.02 13.27
C GLY A 37 -0.43 -0.48 13.35
N ALA A 38 -0.04 -1.10 12.23
CA ALA A 38 0.21 -2.54 12.17
C ALA A 38 1.62 -2.91 12.64
N GLY A 39 2.61 -2.03 12.41
CA GLY A 39 3.99 -2.25 12.84
C GLY A 39 4.17 -1.92 14.32
N LEU A 40 4.23 -0.62 14.65
CA LEU A 40 4.59 -0.16 15.99
C LEU A 40 3.55 -0.52 17.06
N PHE A 41 2.25 -0.30 16.81
CA PHE A 41 1.22 -0.49 17.85
C PHE A 41 0.81 -1.95 18.00
N LEU A 42 0.36 -2.60 16.92
CA LEU A 42 -0.02 -4.02 16.96
C LEU A 42 1.19 -4.91 17.29
N GLY A 43 2.36 -4.61 16.72
CA GLY A 43 3.58 -5.38 16.91
C GLY A 43 4.29 -5.14 18.24
N SER A 44 4.26 -3.93 18.83
CA SER A 44 4.94 -3.70 20.13
C SER A 44 4.32 -4.49 21.25
N GLY A 45 3.00 -4.69 21.28
CA GLY A 45 2.36 -5.46 22.36
C GLY A 45 2.96 -6.86 22.51
N VAL A 46 3.08 -7.57 21.38
CA VAL A 46 3.69 -8.91 21.34
C VAL A 46 5.21 -8.87 21.40
N GLY A 47 5.84 -7.90 20.74
CA GLY A 47 7.30 -7.79 20.66
C GLY A 47 7.94 -7.42 22.00
N VAL A 48 7.32 -6.50 22.74
CA VAL A 48 7.77 -6.11 24.10
C VAL A 48 7.56 -7.26 25.07
N GLN A 49 6.44 -7.99 24.98
CA GLN A 49 6.20 -9.15 25.85
C GLN A 49 7.20 -10.29 25.59
N ALA A 50 7.57 -10.52 24.33
CA ALA A 50 8.50 -11.59 23.95
C ALA A 50 9.99 -11.23 24.18
N ALA A 51 10.40 -10.00 23.85
CA ALA A 51 11.81 -9.60 23.86
C ALA A 51 12.19 -8.67 25.04
N GLY A 52 11.21 -8.13 25.77
CA GLY A 52 11.44 -7.15 26.83
C GLY A 52 12.17 -5.90 26.30
N PRO A 53 13.11 -5.30 27.06
CA PRO A 53 13.81 -4.09 26.64
C PRO A 53 14.68 -4.29 25.38
N ALA A 54 15.02 -5.54 25.03
CA ALA A 54 15.76 -5.85 23.80
C ALA A 54 14.95 -5.64 22.52
N VAL A 55 13.63 -5.39 22.60
CA VAL A 55 12.77 -5.10 21.45
C VAL A 55 13.28 -3.92 20.60
N LEU A 56 13.98 -2.96 21.22
CA LEU A 56 14.60 -1.84 20.52
C LEU A 56 15.66 -2.32 19.53
N LEU A 57 16.46 -3.31 19.91
CA LEU A 57 17.46 -3.91 19.03
C LEU A 57 16.80 -4.65 17.87
N SER A 58 15.72 -5.40 18.15
CA SER A 58 14.93 -6.09 17.13
C SER A 58 14.33 -5.12 16.10
N TYR A 59 13.79 -3.98 16.56
CA TYR A 59 13.29 -2.93 15.68
C TYR A 59 14.39 -2.29 14.84
N LEU A 60 15.59 -2.14 15.38
CA LEU A 60 16.74 -1.60 14.66
C LEU A 60 17.16 -2.53 13.51
N VAL A 61 17.25 -3.83 13.79
CA VAL A 61 17.57 -4.84 12.77
C VAL A 61 16.46 -4.94 11.73
N ALA A 62 15.20 -4.99 12.16
CA ALA A 62 14.05 -5.02 11.26
C ALA A 62 13.99 -3.76 10.37
N GLY A 63 14.25 -2.58 10.94
CA GLY A 63 14.33 -1.32 10.21
C GLY A 63 15.43 -1.33 9.14
N ALA A 64 16.61 -1.87 9.46
CA ALA A 64 17.69 -2.04 8.48
C ALA A 64 17.28 -2.96 7.32
N LEU A 65 16.61 -4.09 7.63
CA LEU A 65 16.08 -5.00 6.60
C LEU A 65 15.03 -4.31 5.71
N VAL A 66 14.13 -3.51 6.29
CA VAL A 66 13.13 -2.75 5.54
C VAL A 66 13.80 -1.76 4.58
N ILE A 67 14.88 -1.10 4.99
CA ILE A 67 15.64 -0.20 4.10
C ILE A 67 16.19 -0.98 2.90
N ILE A 68 16.78 -2.16 3.11
CA ILE A 68 17.31 -2.99 2.01
C ILE A 68 16.19 -3.39 1.05
N VAL A 69 15.04 -3.83 1.58
CA VAL A 69 13.88 -4.20 0.76
C VAL A 69 13.34 -3.00 -0.02
N MET A 70 13.22 -1.83 0.61
CA MET A 70 12.73 -0.62 -0.06
C MET A 70 13.70 -0.16 -1.16
N ASN A 71 15.01 -0.32 -0.98
CA ASN A 71 15.98 -0.06 -2.05
C ASN A 71 15.75 -1.00 -3.24
N ALA A 72 15.62 -2.31 -3.02
CA ALA A 72 15.38 -3.28 -4.09
C ALA A 72 14.03 -3.06 -4.80
N LEU A 73 12.97 -2.72 -4.06
CA LEU A 73 11.67 -2.36 -4.64
C LEU A 73 11.75 -1.04 -5.42
N GLY A 74 12.55 -0.08 -4.95
CA GLY A 74 12.84 1.15 -5.66
C GLY A 74 13.51 0.90 -7.01
N GLU A 75 14.43 -0.06 -7.08
CA GLU A 75 15.05 -0.48 -8.35
C GLU A 75 14.05 -1.13 -9.32
N MET A 76 13.00 -1.78 -8.83
CA MET A 76 11.94 -2.37 -9.66
C MET A 76 10.89 -1.35 -10.13
N ALA A 77 10.74 -0.24 -9.40
CA ALA A 77 9.77 0.81 -9.66
C ALA A 77 10.36 2.01 -10.44
N ALA A 78 11.69 2.07 -10.54
CA ALA A 78 12.42 3.00 -11.41
C ALA A 78 12.34 2.55 -12.87
#